data_AF-A0A225DI11-F1
#
_entry.id   AF-A0A225DI11-F1
#
_cell.length_a   1.000
_cell.length_b   1.000
_cell.length_c   1.000
_cell.angle_alpha   90.00
_cell.angle_beta   90.00
_cell.angle_gamma   90.00
#
_symmetry.space_group_name_H-M   'P 1'
#
loop_
_entity.id
_entity.type
_entity.pdbx_description
1 polymer ?
#
loop_
_entity_poly.entity_id
_entity_poly.type
_entity_poly.pdbx_seq_one_letter_code
_entity_poly.pdbx_strand_id
1 'polypeptide(L)'
;MVNDDDVRVEFDPEREIPEWFWDRIDQGGHDPVRFLEVARQMDRTALAELIRLFDELANLFVHPPFRPPFPTLDAYLEDTGYWVLSQGKDFFHRVWQDPASFWDLKRRDVSVTLAEQSFQGIPDSVWAERFPDEDVPGHRQA
;
A
#
# COMPACT_ATOMS: atom_id res chain seq x y z
N MET A 1 -5.62 13.67 23.25
CA MET A 1 -5.30 12.24 23.39
C MET A 1 -5.96 11.56 22.22
N VAL A 2 -5.22 11.33 21.13
CA VAL A 2 -5.70 10.44 20.07
C VAL A 2 -5.58 9.05 20.67
N ASN A 3 -6.68 8.29 20.69
CA ASN A 3 -6.62 6.90 21.09
C ASN A 3 -5.71 6.19 20.08
N ASP A 4 -4.53 5.78 20.52
CA ASP A 4 -3.60 4.88 19.83
C ASP A 4 -4.18 3.45 19.81
N ASP A 5 -5.44 3.31 19.38
CA ASP A 5 -6.12 2.03 19.34
C ASP A 5 -5.58 1.19 18.18
N ASP A 6 -5.44 -0.12 18.42
CA ASP A 6 -5.00 -1.11 17.43
C ASP A 6 -5.92 -1.03 16.21
N VAL A 7 -5.38 -0.59 15.06
CA VAL A 7 -6.12 -0.39 13.80
C VAL A 7 -6.85 -1.66 13.34
N ARG A 8 -6.38 -2.83 13.79
CA ARG A 8 -6.99 -4.14 13.46
C ARG A 8 -8.29 -4.40 14.22
N VAL A 9 -8.67 -3.53 15.17
CA VAL A 9 -9.99 -3.56 15.83
C VAL A 9 -11.05 -2.93 14.94
N GLU A 10 -10.67 -1.95 14.12
CA GLU A 10 -11.58 -1.20 13.25
C GLU A 10 -11.58 -1.70 11.82
N PHE A 11 -10.53 -2.44 11.42
CA PHE A 11 -10.33 -2.93 10.06
C PHE A 11 -10.13 -4.45 10.00
N ASP A 12 -10.95 -5.14 9.19
CA ASP A 12 -10.83 -6.55 8.87
C ASP A 12 -10.48 -6.75 7.39
N PRO A 13 -9.22 -7.09 7.06
CA PRO A 13 -8.78 -7.16 5.66
C PRO A 13 -9.53 -8.20 4.83
N GLU A 14 -10.00 -9.29 5.44
CA GLU A 14 -10.75 -10.34 4.72
C GLU A 14 -12.13 -9.86 4.26
N ARG A 15 -12.66 -8.81 4.90
CA ARG A 15 -13.99 -8.25 4.61
C ARG A 15 -13.91 -6.97 3.81
N GLU A 16 -12.84 -6.20 4.00
CA GLU A 16 -12.75 -4.84 3.51
C GLU A 16 -11.84 -4.69 2.29
N ILE A 17 -10.90 -5.61 2.05
CA ILE A 17 -10.06 -5.58 0.85
C ILE A 17 -10.71 -6.47 -0.21
N PRO A 18 -11.18 -5.90 -1.33
CA PRO A 18 -11.86 -6.69 -2.34
C PRO A 18 -10.87 -7.58 -3.10
N GLU A 19 -11.27 -8.82 -3.44
CA GLU A 19 -10.40 -9.78 -4.14
C GLU A 19 -9.83 -9.24 -5.46
N TRP A 20 -10.58 -8.40 -6.18
CA TRP A 20 -10.11 -7.81 -7.43
C TRP A 20 -8.85 -6.97 -7.23
N PHE A 21 -8.67 -6.35 -6.06
CA PHE A 21 -7.46 -5.59 -5.74
C PHE A 21 -6.27 -6.54 -5.72
N TRP A 22 -6.39 -7.65 -4.98
CA TRP A 22 -5.36 -8.68 -4.90
C TRP A 22 -5.05 -9.31 -6.25
N ASP A 23 -6.07 -9.54 -7.09
CA ASP A 23 -5.88 -10.03 -8.45
C ASP A 23 -5.00 -9.10 -9.29
N ARG A 24 -5.12 -7.77 -9.11
CA ARG A 24 -4.26 -6.79 -9.82
C ARG A 24 -2.84 -6.79 -9.29
N ILE A 25 -2.66 -6.88 -7.98
CA ILE A 25 -1.34 -7.00 -7.37
C ILE A 25 -0.63 -8.28 -7.86
N ASP A 26 -1.34 -9.42 -7.86
CA ASP A 26 -0.80 -10.72 -8.31
C ASP A 26 -0.45 -10.72 -9.81
N GLN A 27 -1.26 -10.06 -10.65
CA GLN A 27 -0.94 -9.86 -12.06
C GLN A 27 0.37 -9.09 -12.28
N GLY A 28 0.76 -8.20 -11.35
CA GLY A 28 2.05 -7.53 -11.35
C GLY A 28 3.21 -8.45 -10.97
N GLY A 29 2.97 -9.50 -10.19
CA GLY A 29 3.96 -10.55 -9.89
C GLY A 29 5.26 -10.03 -9.26
N HIS A 30 5.15 -9.04 -8.37
CA HIS A 30 6.28 -8.34 -7.73
C HIS A 30 7.22 -7.60 -8.71
N ASP A 31 6.79 -7.39 -9.95
CA ASP A 31 7.54 -6.68 -10.99
C ASP A 31 6.87 -5.33 -11.28
N PRO A 32 7.49 -4.19 -10.88
CA PRO A 32 6.96 -2.85 -11.12
C PRO A 32 6.65 -2.56 -12.60
N VAL A 33 7.48 -3.07 -13.53
CA VAL A 33 7.28 -2.87 -14.97
C VAL A 33 6.05 -3.62 -15.43
N ARG A 34 5.85 -4.84 -14.93
CA ARG A 34 4.66 -5.62 -15.23
C ARG A 34 3.41 -5.01 -14.61
N PHE A 35 3.49 -4.50 -13.38
CA PHE A 35 2.36 -3.84 -12.72
C PHE A 35 1.96 -2.53 -13.41
N LEU A 36 2.91 -1.77 -13.96
CA LEU A 36 2.63 -0.61 -14.82
C LEU A 36 1.71 -0.98 -15.99
N GLU A 37 1.99 -2.10 -16.67
CA GLU A 37 1.17 -2.58 -17.78
C GLU A 37 -0.23 -3.04 -17.31
N VAL A 38 -0.33 -3.64 -16.13
CA VAL A 38 -1.63 -3.98 -15.51
C VAL A 38 -2.44 -2.71 -15.26
N ALA A 39 -1.85 -1.68 -14.64
CA ALA A 39 -2.52 -0.43 -14.35
C ALA A 39 -2.97 0.31 -15.63
N ARG A 40 -2.15 0.27 -16.70
CA ARG A 40 -2.51 0.85 -18.02
C ARG A 40 -3.74 0.21 -18.65
N GLN A 41 -4.00 -1.06 -18.38
CA GLN A 41 -5.14 -1.80 -18.92
C GLN A 41 -6.44 -1.57 -18.14
N MET A 42 -6.37 -0.98 -16.95
CA MET A 42 -7.56 -0.71 -16.14
C MET A 42 -8.38 0.42 -16.76
N ASP A 43 -9.71 0.33 -16.66
CA ASP A 43 -10.55 1.46 -16.98
C ASP A 43 -10.37 2.60 -15.95
N ARG A 44 -10.91 3.78 -16.28
CA ARG A 44 -10.77 4.97 -15.46
C ARG A 44 -11.28 4.77 -14.03
N THR A 45 -12.42 4.11 -13.85
CA THR A 45 -13.03 3.93 -12.53
C THR A 45 -12.20 2.95 -11.69
N ALA A 46 -11.82 1.81 -12.28
CA ALA A 46 -11.01 0.81 -11.60
C ALA A 46 -9.63 1.35 -11.22
N LEU A 47 -9.00 2.18 -12.06
CA LEU A 47 -7.70 2.79 -11.76
C LEU A 47 -7.81 3.79 -10.60
N ALA A 48 -8.84 4.64 -10.58
CA ALA A 48 -9.08 5.56 -9.47
C ALA A 48 -9.34 4.80 -8.15
N GLU A 49 -10.14 3.74 -8.21
CA GLU A 49 -10.42 2.91 -7.04
C GLU A 49 -9.18 2.16 -6.54
N LEU A 50 -8.32 1.69 -7.45
CA LEU A 50 -7.03 1.09 -7.12
C LEU A 50 -6.14 2.09 -6.38
N ILE A 51 -5.96 3.31 -6.89
CA ILE A 51 -5.14 4.35 -6.25
C ILE A 51 -5.64 4.58 -4.82
N ARG A 52 -6.94 4.87 -4.67
CA ARG A 52 -7.55 5.12 -3.36
C ARG A 52 -7.33 3.97 -2.38
N LEU A 53 -7.59 2.72 -2.80
CA LEU A 53 -7.38 1.56 -1.94
C LEU A 53 -5.90 1.36 -1.60
N PHE A 54 -4.99 1.57 -2.55
CA PHE A 54 -3.57 1.40 -2.31
C PHE A 54 -3.08 2.34 -1.19
N ASP A 55 -3.49 3.60 -1.22
CA ASP A 55 -3.12 4.58 -0.19
C ASP A 55 -3.80 4.31 1.15
N GLU A 56 -5.10 4.02 1.14
CA GLU A 56 -5.85 3.72 2.36
C GLU A 56 -5.23 2.54 3.10
N LEU A 57 -4.85 1.49 2.36
CA LEU A 57 -4.23 0.29 2.91
C LEU A 57 -2.78 0.54 3.36
N ALA A 58 -2.00 1.33 2.61
CA ALA A 58 -0.64 1.69 3.01
C ALA A 58 -0.65 2.54 4.31
N ASN A 59 -1.62 3.44 4.44
CA ASN A 59 -1.83 4.27 5.62
C ASN A 59 -2.22 3.44 6.86
N LEU A 60 -2.71 2.20 6.75
CA LEU A 60 -2.93 1.34 7.93
C LEU A 60 -1.63 1.12 8.72
N PHE A 61 -0.49 1.09 8.03
CA PHE A 61 0.82 0.81 8.64
C PHE A 61 1.42 1.99 9.42
N VAL A 62 0.83 3.20 9.32
CA VAL A 62 1.26 4.35 10.13
C VAL A 62 0.59 4.39 11.51
N HIS A 63 -0.36 3.49 11.76
CA HIS A 63 -1.10 3.38 13.03
C HIS A 63 -0.61 2.19 13.87
N PRO A 64 -0.80 2.22 15.20
CA PRO A 64 -0.61 1.04 16.04
C PRO A 64 -1.44 -0.14 15.52
N PRO A 65 -0.93 -1.39 15.60
CA PRO A 65 0.34 -1.81 16.18
C PRO A 65 1.51 -1.80 15.20
N PHE A 66 1.31 -1.41 13.94
CA PHE A 66 2.38 -1.37 12.93
C PHE A 66 3.34 -0.21 13.14
N ARG A 67 2.83 0.92 13.63
CA ARG A 67 3.66 2.01 14.12
C ARG A 67 4.48 1.53 15.33
N PRO A 68 5.82 1.48 15.24
CA PRO A 68 6.64 1.01 16.33
C PRO A 68 6.60 2.00 17.51
N PRO A 69 6.74 1.54 18.76
CA PRO A 69 6.83 2.44 19.92
C PRO A 69 8.19 3.19 19.99
N PHE A 70 9.03 3.06 18.96
CA PHE A 70 10.37 3.64 18.88
C PHE A 70 10.38 4.69 17.76
N PRO A 71 10.40 6.01 18.08
CA PRO A 71 10.32 7.08 17.08
C PRO A 71 11.41 7.04 16.00
N THR A 72 12.53 6.37 16.26
CA THR A 72 13.62 6.18 15.29
C THR A 72 13.21 5.34 14.08
N LEU A 73 12.08 4.64 14.14
CA LEU A 73 11.56 3.79 13.06
C LEU A 73 10.31 4.37 12.39
N ASP A 74 9.83 5.56 12.80
CA ASP A 74 8.61 6.19 12.29
C ASP A 74 8.73 6.74 10.86
N ALA A 75 9.96 7.00 10.39
CA ALA A 75 10.19 7.49 9.05
C ALA A 75 9.80 6.43 8.01
N TYR A 76 9.09 6.82 6.93
CA TYR A 76 8.78 5.97 5.78
C TYR A 76 7.98 4.70 6.13
N LEU A 77 7.07 4.77 7.11
CA LEU A 77 6.18 3.64 7.46
C LEU A 77 5.23 3.35 6.30
N GLU A 78 4.63 4.39 5.72
CA GLU A 78 3.71 4.28 4.58
C GLU A 78 4.37 3.65 3.36
N ASP A 79 5.59 4.08 2.98
CA ASP A 79 6.39 3.48 1.91
C ASP A 79 6.64 1.98 2.13
N THR A 80 6.84 1.58 3.38
CA THR A 80 6.99 0.16 3.73
C THR A 80 5.65 -0.58 3.61
N GLY A 81 4.55 0.09 3.94
CA GLY A 81 3.19 -0.40 3.72
C GLY A 81 2.90 -0.66 2.23
N TYR A 82 3.25 0.28 1.35
CA TYR A 82 3.14 0.07 -0.10
C TYR A 82 3.95 -1.15 -0.56
N TRP A 83 5.18 -1.31 -0.07
CA TRP A 83 5.98 -2.48 -0.39
C TRP A 83 5.32 -3.79 0.09
N VAL A 84 4.79 -3.82 1.32
CA VAL A 84 4.05 -4.98 1.86
C VAL A 84 2.88 -5.34 0.96
N LEU A 85 2.09 -4.34 0.51
CA LEU A 85 0.99 -4.56 -0.41
C LEU A 85 1.46 -5.14 -1.74
N SER A 86 2.56 -4.62 -2.29
CA SER A 86 3.15 -5.13 -3.54
C SER A 86 3.62 -6.59 -3.47
N GLN A 87 3.83 -7.15 -2.27
CA GLN A 87 4.16 -8.56 -2.10
C GLN A 87 2.95 -9.49 -2.23
N GLY A 88 1.73 -8.95 -2.32
CA GLY A 88 0.49 -9.71 -2.51
C GLY A 88 -0.18 -10.15 -1.21
N LYS A 89 -1.38 -10.71 -1.38
CA LYS A 89 -2.34 -11.04 -0.30
C LYS A 89 -1.70 -11.82 0.85
N ASP A 90 -1.06 -12.95 0.54
CA ASP A 90 -0.49 -13.84 1.56
C ASP A 90 0.62 -13.17 2.39
N PHE A 91 1.43 -12.31 1.76
CA PHE A 91 2.46 -11.58 2.48
C PHE A 91 1.84 -10.51 3.38
N PHE A 92 0.89 -9.74 2.84
CA PHE A 92 0.14 -8.76 3.61
C PHE A 92 -0.53 -9.40 4.84
N HIS A 93 -1.26 -10.51 4.70
CA HIS A 93 -1.91 -11.17 5.84
C HIS A 93 -0.90 -11.67 6.89
N ARG A 94 0.26 -12.18 6.48
CA ARG A 94 1.30 -12.57 7.44
C ARG A 94 1.78 -11.38 8.26
N VAL A 95 2.05 -10.24 7.62
CA VAL A 95 2.44 -9.01 8.31
C VAL A 95 1.30 -8.51 9.21
N TRP A 96 0.05 -8.55 8.72
CA TRP A 96 -1.13 -8.12 9.46
C TRP A 96 -1.33 -8.89 10.78
N GLN A 97 -1.10 -10.20 10.74
CA GLN A 97 -1.21 -11.08 11.91
C GLN A 97 -0.04 -10.94 12.88
N ASP A 98 1.14 -10.55 12.39
CA ASP A 98 2.35 -10.32 13.20
C ASP A 98 2.97 -8.93 12.94
N PRO A 99 2.47 -7.88 13.60
CA PRO A 99 2.97 -6.51 13.43
C PRO A 99 4.46 -6.35 13.75
N ALA A 100 5.04 -7.21 14.61
CA ALA A 100 6.46 -7.16 14.92
C ALA A 100 7.32 -7.48 13.68
N SER A 101 6.81 -8.31 12.75
CA SER A 101 7.47 -8.59 11.48
C SER A 101 7.63 -7.32 10.62
N PHE A 102 6.68 -6.37 10.69
CA PHE A 102 6.78 -5.08 10.02
C PHE A 102 7.94 -4.24 10.56
N TRP A 103 8.13 -4.23 11.88
CA TRP A 103 9.24 -3.52 12.51
C TRP A 103 10.60 -4.13 12.13
N ASP A 104 10.66 -5.45 12.02
CA ASP A 104 11.87 -6.14 11.58
C ASP A 104 12.22 -5.83 10.12
N LEU A 105 11.22 -5.65 9.24
CA LEU A 105 11.43 -5.14 7.88
C LEU A 105 12.06 -3.74 7.91
N LYS A 106 11.53 -2.82 8.74
CA LYS A 106 12.08 -1.46 8.90
C LYS A 106 13.53 -1.46 9.41
N ARG A 107 13.84 -2.29 10.41
CA ARG A 107 15.17 -2.33 11.02
C ARG A 107 16.27 -2.84 10.08
N ARG A 108 15.93 -3.57 9.03
CA ARG A 108 16.89 -4.12 8.07
C ARG A 108 17.35 -3.12 7.00
N ASP A 109 17.07 -1.82 7.20
CA ASP A 109 17.55 -0.70 6.38
C ASP A 109 17.08 -0.76 4.91
N VAL A 110 15.95 -1.43 4.68
CA VAL A 110 15.46 -1.75 3.34
C VAL A 110 14.58 -0.62 2.76
N SER A 111 14.31 0.48 3.49
CA SER A 111 13.25 1.41 3.10
C SER A 111 13.45 2.09 1.74
N VAL A 112 14.69 2.40 1.34
CA VAL A 112 14.95 3.02 0.03
C VAL A 112 14.81 1.98 -1.10
N THR A 113 15.41 0.80 -0.92
CA THR A 113 15.38 -0.26 -1.94
C THR A 113 14.01 -0.92 -2.06
N LEU A 114 13.22 -0.96 -0.98
CA LEU A 114 11.84 -1.47 -1.00
C LEU A 114 10.89 -0.48 -1.69
N ALA A 115 11.06 0.83 -1.50
CA ALA A 115 10.25 1.82 -2.22
C ALA A 115 10.43 1.67 -3.74
N GLU A 116 11.68 1.51 -4.20
CA GLU A 116 12.01 1.28 -5.62
C GLU A 116 11.47 -0.05 -6.18
N GLN A 117 11.24 -1.03 -5.32
CA GLN A 117 10.68 -2.35 -5.68
C GLN A 117 9.18 -2.46 -5.40
N SER A 118 8.57 -1.41 -4.83
CA SER A 118 7.15 -1.35 -4.57
C SER A 118 6.39 -0.88 -5.81
N PHE A 119 5.07 -0.99 -5.73
CA PHE A 119 4.17 -0.43 -6.73
C PHE A 119 3.74 1.00 -6.41
N GLN A 120 4.35 1.63 -5.39
CA GLN A 120 4.05 3.00 -4.98
C GLN A 120 4.20 3.97 -6.15
N GLY A 121 3.20 4.84 -6.34
CA GLY A 121 3.18 5.86 -7.38
C GLY A 121 3.02 5.35 -8.82
N ILE A 122 3.01 4.03 -9.06
CA ILE A 122 2.79 3.47 -10.40
C ILE A 122 1.37 3.77 -10.88
N PRO A 123 0.29 3.47 -10.11
CA PRO A 123 -1.07 3.80 -10.54
C PRO A 123 -1.27 5.30 -10.80
N ASP A 124 -0.69 6.16 -9.97
CA ASP A 124 -0.72 7.62 -10.10
C ASP A 124 -0.01 8.10 -11.37
N SER A 125 1.14 7.51 -11.69
CA SER A 125 1.88 7.83 -12.92
C SER A 125 1.06 7.49 -14.17
N VAL A 126 0.33 6.37 -14.14
CA VAL A 126 -0.57 5.95 -15.23
C VAL A 126 -1.79 6.87 -15.31
N TRP A 127 -2.32 7.32 -14.16
CA TRP A 127 -3.40 8.31 -14.15
C TRP A 127 -2.96 9.62 -14.79
N ALA A 128 -1.83 10.19 -14.34
CA ALA A 128 -1.29 11.44 -14.86
C ALA A 128 -0.95 11.35 -16.36
N GLU A 129 -0.51 10.18 -16.84
CA GLU A 129 -0.27 9.93 -18.27
C GLU A 129 -1.57 9.95 -19.09
N ARG A 130 -2.65 9.34 -18.58
CA ARG A 130 -3.90 9.11 -19.32
C ARG A 130 -4.92 10.25 -19.17
N PHE A 131 -4.87 10.96 -18.04
CA PHE A 131 -5.81 12.00 -17.64
C PHE A 131 -5.07 13.23 -17.09
N PRO A 132 -4.19 13.88 -17.89
CA PRO A 132 -3.23 14.87 -17.41
C PRO A 132 -3.84 16.14 -16.77
N ASP A 133 -5.11 16.42 -17.06
CA ASP A 133 -5.84 17.59 -16.54
C ASP A 133 -6.87 17.20 -15.45
N GLU A 134 -6.86 15.95 -14.98
CA GLU A 134 -7.82 15.44 -13.98
C GLU A 134 -7.14 15.06 -12.67
N ASP A 135 -7.71 15.52 -11.55
CA ASP A 135 -7.41 14.94 -10.24
C ASP A 135 -7.96 13.51 -10.14
N VAL A 136 -7.26 12.64 -9.40
CA VAL A 136 -7.77 11.30 -9.07
C VAL A 136 -8.99 11.43 -8.16
N PRO A 137 -10.18 10.95 -8.55
CA PRO A 137 -11.38 11.07 -7.73
C PRO A 137 -11.23 10.40 -6.35
N GLY A 138 -11.39 11.19 -5.28
CA GLY A 138 -11.37 10.68 -3.90
C GLY A 138 -9.98 10.35 -3.34
N HIS A 139 -8.91 10.66 -4.07
CA HIS A 139 -7.53 10.52 -3.59
C HIS A 139 -7.12 11.75 -2.75
N ARG A 140 -6.28 11.53 -1.73
CA ARG A 140 -5.73 12.64 -0.93
C ARG A 140 -4.78 13.45 -1.82
N GLN A 141 -5.02 14.76 -1.91
CA GLN A 141 -3.99 15.65 -2.43
C GLN A 141 -2.81 15.68 -1.45
N ALA A 142 -1.61 15.41 -1.96
CA ALA A 142 -0.35 15.52 -1.23
C ALA A 142 -0.02 16.98 -0.87
#